data_AF-A0A6N1S5Q4-F1
#
_entry.id   AF-A0A6N1S5Q4-F1
#
_cell.length_a   1.000
_cell.length_b   1.000
_cell.length_c   1.000
_cell.angle_alpha   90.00
_cell.angle_beta   90.00
_cell.angle_gamma   90.00
#
_symmetry.space_group_name_H-M   'P 1'
#
loop_
_entity.id
_entity.type
_entity.pdbx_description
1 polymer ?
#
loop_
_entity_poly.entity_id
_entity_poly.type
_entity_poly.pdbx_seq_one_letter_code
_entity_poly.pdbx_strand_id
1 'polypeptide(L)'
;MKQTLEKPEQEMPPLAIEDRLMDAQQEGFEIVAAIRGFRVALSTLVYFYIELVAKKKEQEVEIGFWPGMTDSLENAVQTLSGIKDKHPSVVIIPPKDPQLRNNLNS
;
A
#
# COMPACT_ATOMS: atom_id res chain seq x y z
N MET A 1 40.88 25.49 -9.29
CA MET A 1 39.41 25.51 -9.51
C MET A 1 38.80 24.56 -8.49
N LYS A 2 37.93 25.04 -7.59
CA LYS A 2 37.24 24.19 -6.62
C LYS A 2 35.99 23.63 -7.30
N GLN A 3 35.97 22.33 -7.58
CA GLN A 3 34.74 21.65 -7.97
C GLN A 3 33.82 21.62 -6.75
N THR A 4 32.72 22.36 -6.83
CA THR A 4 31.61 22.24 -5.89
C THR A 4 30.97 20.89 -6.17
N LEU A 5 31.23 19.90 -5.32
CA LEU A 5 30.51 18.64 -5.32
C LEU A 5 29.05 18.97 -4.99
N GLU A 6 28.17 18.90 -5.98
CA GLU A 6 26.73 18.87 -5.76
C GLU A 6 26.45 17.73 -4.79
N LYS A 7 25.89 18.05 -3.62
CA LYS A 7 25.46 17.01 -2.68
C LYS A 7 24.42 16.17 -3.42
N PRO A 8 24.53 14.83 -3.45
CA PRO A 8 23.42 14.01 -3.88
C PRO A 8 22.21 14.42 -3.05
N GLU A 9 21.07 14.66 -3.70
CA GLU A 9 19.78 14.81 -3.02
C GLU A 9 19.73 13.71 -1.96
N GLN A 10 19.70 14.09 -0.69
CA GLN A 10 19.50 13.13 0.38
C GLN A 10 18.14 12.49 0.10
N GLU A 11 18.14 11.25 -0.39
CA GLU A 11 16.96 10.39 -0.34
C GLU A 11 16.46 10.48 1.10
N MET A 12 15.33 11.17 1.31
CA MET A 12 14.71 11.20 2.63
C MET A 12 14.54 9.74 3.06
N PRO A 13 14.94 9.37 4.29
CA PRO A 13 14.67 8.03 4.78
C PRO A 13 13.19 7.77 4.54
N PRO A 14 12.80 6.60 4.02
CA PRO A 14 11.42 6.35 3.68
C PRO A 14 10.59 6.59 4.93
N LEU A 15 9.78 7.67 4.91
CA LEU A 15 8.75 7.89 5.92
C LEU A 15 8.02 6.57 6.11
N ALA A 16 7.75 6.20 7.37
CA ALA A 16 6.96 5.00 7.64
C ALA A 16 5.69 5.10 6.81
N ILE A 17 5.24 3.98 6.21
CA ILE A 17 4.10 4.03 5.28
C ILE A 17 2.87 4.71 5.90
N GLU A 18 2.73 4.57 7.21
CA GLU A 18 1.70 5.15 8.05
C GLU A 18 1.77 6.69 8.04
N ASP A 19 2.97 7.27 8.13
CA ASP A 19 3.17 8.72 8.02
C ASP A 19 2.75 9.22 6.64
N ARG A 20 3.17 8.53 5.56
CA ARG A 20 2.79 8.89 4.17
C ARG A 20 1.29 8.83 3.94
N LEU A 21 0.64 7.83 4.53
CA LEU A 21 -0.81 7.69 4.50
C LEU A 21 -1.46 8.89 5.21
N MET A 22 -0.97 9.25 6.39
CA MET A 22 -1.49 10.39 7.16
C MET A 22 -1.28 11.73 6.44
N ASP A 23 -0.09 11.95 5.87
CA ASP A 23 0.24 13.16 5.12
C ASP A 23 -0.65 13.31 3.88
N ALA A 24 -0.81 12.23 3.10
CA ALA A 24 -1.69 12.24 1.93
C ALA A 24 -3.15 12.51 2.31
N GLN A 25 -3.63 11.97 3.44
CA GLN A 25 -4.97 12.29 3.96
C GLN A 25 -5.11 13.75 4.37
N GLN A 26 -4.10 14.33 5.02
CA GLN A 26 -4.08 15.75 5.39
C GLN A 26 -4.10 16.67 4.16
N GLU A 27 -3.43 16.26 3.08
CA GLU A 27 -3.46 16.95 1.79
C GLU A 27 -4.79 16.76 1.04
N GLY A 28 -5.72 15.98 1.58
CA GLY A 28 -7.05 15.74 1.02
C GLY A 28 -7.07 14.73 -0.13
N PHE A 29 -6.11 13.80 -0.15
CA PHE A 29 -6.20 12.61 -1.00
C PHE A 29 -7.07 11.54 -0.33
N GLU A 30 -7.83 10.84 -1.15
CA GLU A 30 -8.45 9.58 -0.78
C GLU A 30 -7.40 8.47 -0.88
N ILE A 31 -7.26 7.65 0.16
CA ILE A 31 -6.30 6.55 0.16
C ILE A 31 -7.04 5.26 -0.19
N VAL A 32 -6.55 4.57 -1.21
CA VAL A 32 -7.05 3.29 -1.68
C VAL A 32 -6.04 2.21 -1.34
N ALA A 33 -6.48 1.18 -0.63
CA ALA A 33 -5.68 -0.01 -0.33
C ALA A 33 -6.19 -1.22 -1.11
N ALA A 34 -5.27 -1.95 -1.74
CA ALA A 34 -5.61 -3.12 -2.55
C ALA A 34 -4.60 -4.25 -2.37
N ILE A 35 -5.08 -5.49 -2.35
CA ILE A 35 -4.21 -6.66 -2.42
C ILE A 35 -3.64 -6.77 -3.84
N ARG A 36 -2.32 -6.89 -3.92
CA ARG A 36 -1.58 -7.26 -5.12
C ARG A 36 -0.88 -8.59 -4.90
N GLY A 37 -0.64 -9.30 -5.99
CA GLY A 37 0.06 -10.57 -5.99
C GLY A 37 1.20 -10.53 -7.00
N PHE A 38 2.37 -11.04 -6.62
CA PHE A 38 3.44 -11.32 -7.56
C PHE A 38 3.88 -12.77 -7.45
N ARG A 39 4.33 -13.30 -8.58
CA ARG A 39 4.82 -14.66 -8.67
C ARG A 39 6.33 -14.61 -8.88
N VAL A 40 7.07 -15.39 -8.09
CA VAL A 40 8.50 -15.55 -8.30
C VAL A 40 8.72 -16.40 -9.56
N ALA A 41 9.60 -15.95 -10.44
CA ALA A 41 9.90 -16.66 -11.69
C ALA A 41 10.29 -18.12 -11.40
N LEU A 42 9.74 -19.04 -12.21
CA LEU A 42 9.97 -20.49 -12.10
C LEU A 42 9.50 -21.14 -10.78
N SER A 43 8.80 -20.40 -9.91
CA SER A 43 8.17 -20.93 -8.70
C SER A 43 6.66 -21.09 -8.87
N THR A 44 6.05 -22.02 -8.14
CA THR A 44 4.59 -22.07 -7.96
C THR A 44 4.11 -21.12 -6.87
N LEU A 45 5.03 -20.51 -6.11
CA LEU A 45 4.71 -19.60 -5.02
C LEU A 45 4.24 -18.24 -5.54
N VAL A 46 3.14 -17.77 -4.95
CA VAL A 46 2.60 -16.44 -5.13
C VAL A 46 2.70 -15.74 -3.78
N TYR A 47 3.20 -14.51 -3.78
CA TYR A 47 3.22 -13.65 -2.61
C TYR A 47 2.24 -12.51 -2.80
N PHE A 48 1.57 -12.15 -1.71
CA PHE A 48 0.60 -11.08 -1.63
C PHE A 48 1.14 -9.95 -0.76
N TYR A 49 0.86 -8.73 -1.17
CA TYR A 49 1.19 -7.50 -0.45
C TYR A 49 0.04 -6.48 -0.60
N ILE A 50 0.02 -5.47 0.26
CA ILE A 50 -0.99 -4.40 0.18
C ILE A 50 -0.37 -3.17 -0.46
N GLU A 51 -0.87 -2.81 -1.62
CA GLU A 51 -0.56 -1.55 -2.31
C GLU A 51 -1.44 -0.43 -1.76
N LEU A 52 -0.84 0.74 -1.58
CA LEU A 52 -1.54 1.96 -1.22
C LEU A 52 -1.37 3.02 -2.31
N VAL A 53 -2.49 3.62 -2.68
CA VAL A 53 -2.56 4.65 -3.71
C VAL A 53 -3.35 5.84 -3.19
N ALA A 54 -2.79 7.04 -3.32
CA ALA A 54 -3.47 8.29 -3.04
C ALA A 54 -4.14 8.82 -4.31
N LYS A 55 -5.44 9.14 -4.22
CA LYS A 55 -6.27 9.64 -5.33
C LYS A 55 -6.85 11.00 -5.01
N LYS A 56 -6.75 11.93 -5.97
CA LYS A 56 -7.35 13.27 -5.88
C LYS A 56 -7.69 13.80 -7.26
N LYS A 57 -8.99 13.87 -7.59
CA LYS A 57 -9.48 14.23 -8.93
C LYS A 57 -8.87 13.31 -10.00
N GLU A 58 -8.07 13.85 -10.92
CA GLU A 58 -7.37 13.10 -11.98
C GLU A 58 -5.94 12.69 -11.58
N GLN A 59 -5.52 12.98 -10.34
CA GLN A 59 -4.21 12.58 -9.84
C GLN A 59 -4.29 11.26 -9.09
N GLU A 60 -3.37 10.36 -9.44
CA GLU A 60 -3.16 9.08 -8.78
C GLU A 60 -1.66 8.97 -8.47
N VAL A 61 -1.32 8.82 -7.19
CA VAL A 61 0.06 8.76 -6.70
C VAL A 61 0.23 7.50 -5.88
N GLU A 62 1.17 6.66 -6.26
CA GLU A 62 1.58 5.51 -5.46
C GLU A 62 2.32 6.00 -4.22
N ILE A 63 1.79 5.71 -3.02
CA ILE A 63 2.44 6.11 -1.77
C ILE A 63 3.34 4.99 -1.21
N GLY A 64 3.13 3.77 -1.69
CA GLY A 64 3.98 2.60 -1.46
C GLY A 64 3.18 1.37 -1.04
N PHE A 65 3.84 0.51 -0.25
CA PHE A 65 3.27 -0.76 0.20
C PHE A 65 3.21 -0.81 1.72
N TRP A 66 2.13 -1.41 2.24
CA TRP A 66 2.08 -1.71 3.67
C TRP A 66 3.15 -2.75 4.04
N PRO A 67 3.87 -2.58 5.16
CA PRO A 67 4.90 -3.52 5.58
C PRO A 67 4.41 -4.96 5.67
N GLY A 68 5.19 -5.85 5.06
CA GLY A 68 4.96 -7.29 5.09
C GLY A 68 4.48 -7.86 3.77
N MET A 69 4.72 -9.16 3.61
CA MET A 69 4.23 -9.98 2.50
C MET A 69 3.84 -11.35 3.05
N THR A 70 2.90 -12.00 2.39
CA THR A 70 2.38 -13.32 2.80
C THR A 70 2.11 -14.17 1.57
N ASP A 71 2.32 -15.47 1.65
CA ASP A 71 1.90 -16.43 0.62
C ASP A 71 0.44 -16.92 0.81
N SER A 72 -0.20 -16.53 1.92
CA SER A 72 -1.63 -16.74 2.18
C SER A 72 -2.46 -15.51 1.82
N LEU A 73 -3.42 -15.70 0.90
CA LEU A 73 -4.38 -14.66 0.52
C LEU A 73 -5.31 -14.28 1.69
N GLU A 74 -5.65 -15.23 2.56
CA GLU A 74 -6.45 -14.96 3.77
C GLU A 74 -5.73 -14.00 4.73
N ASN A 75 -4.42 -14.21 4.94
CA ASN A 75 -3.63 -13.31 5.77
C ASN A 75 -3.51 -11.90 5.15
N ALA A 76 -3.46 -11.82 3.81
CA ALA A 76 -3.49 -10.53 3.12
C ALA A 76 -4.83 -9.81 3.32
N VAL A 77 -5.94 -10.54 3.30
CA VAL A 77 -7.28 -10.01 3.62
C VAL A 77 -7.36 -9.54 5.07
N GLN A 78 -6.82 -10.29 6.03
CA GLN A 78 -6.75 -9.86 7.43
C GLN A 78 -5.90 -8.60 7.60
N THR A 79 -4.77 -8.49 6.90
CA THR A 79 -3.93 -7.29 6.91
C THR A 79 -4.70 -6.08 6.35
N LEU A 80 -5.41 -6.28 5.24
CA LEU A 80 -6.25 -5.25 4.62
C LEU A 80 -7.38 -4.79 5.55
N SER A 81 -8.01 -5.73 6.27
CA SER A 81 -9.01 -5.41 7.32
C SER A 81 -8.39 -4.60 8.45
N GLY A 82 -7.22 -5.01 8.94
CA GLY A 82 -6.52 -4.29 10.02
C GLY A 82 -6.14 -2.85 9.62
N ILE A 83 -5.83 -2.60 8.35
CA ILE A 83 -5.61 -1.24 7.83
C ILE A 83 -6.92 -0.44 7.89
N LYS A 84 -8.05 -1.02 7.48
CA LYS A 84 -9.36 -0.37 7.53
C LYS A 84 -9.78 -0.02 8.95
N ASP A 85 -9.54 -0.93 9.89
CA ASP A 85 -9.87 -0.73 11.31
C ASP A 85 -9.04 0.41 11.92
N LYS A 86 -7.74 0.45 11.62
CA LYS A 86 -6.83 1.52 12.07
C LYS A 86 -7.06 2.85 11.37
N HIS A 87 -7.42 2.82 10.09
CA HIS A 87 -7.62 3.98 9.25
C HIS A 87 -8.99 3.92 8.55
N PRO A 88 -10.09 4.28 9.24
CA PRO A 88 -11.45 4.13 8.72
C PRO A 88 -11.73 4.91 7.43
N SER A 89 -10.94 5.94 7.13
CA SER A 89 -11.02 6.74 5.90
C SER A 89 -10.40 6.07 4.68
N VAL A 90 -9.63 5.00 4.84
CA VAL A 90 -9.04 4.25 3.72
C VAL A 90 -10.13 3.48 2.99
N VAL A 91 -10.15 3.58 1.67
CA VAL A 91 -11.02 2.81 0.77
C VAL A 91 -10.36 1.46 0.49
N ILE A 92 -11.11 0.39 0.72
CA ILE A 92 -10.62 -0.97 0.50
C ILE A 92 -11.13 -1.49 -0.84
N ILE A 93 -10.22 -1.94 -1.69
CA ILE A 93 -10.57 -2.72 -2.88
C ILE A 93 -10.56 -4.19 -2.50
N PRO A 94 -11.73 -4.85 -2.42
CA PRO A 94 -11.78 -6.26 -2.04
C PRO A 94 -11.16 -7.14 -3.12
N PRO A 95 -10.64 -8.33 -2.76
CA PRO A 95 -10.23 -9.32 -3.75
C PRO A 95 -11.43 -9.73 -4.62
N LYS A 96 -11.13 -10.13 -5.87
CA LYS A 96 -12.16 -10.59 -6.82
C LYS A 96 -12.80 -11.91 -6.40
N ASP A 97 -12.15 -12.66 -5.53
CA ASP A 97 -12.69 -13.91 -4.98
C ASP A 97 -13.93 -13.62 -4.11
N PRO A 98 -15.12 -14.16 -4.45
CA PRO A 98 -16.35 -13.91 -3.70
C PRO A 98 -16.32 -14.39 -2.25
N GLN A 99 -15.61 -15.48 -1.95
CA GLN A 99 -15.58 -16.03 -0.59
C GLN A 99 -14.82 -15.10 0.36
N LEU A 100 -13.72 -14.54 -0.12
CA LEU A 100 -12.87 -13.64 0.64
C LEU A 100 -13.45 -12.22 0.75
N ARG A 101 -14.27 -11.80 -0.22
CA ARG A 101 -14.97 -10.51 -0.17
C ARG A 101 -15.93 -10.40 1.01
N ASN A 102 -16.56 -11.49 1.44
CA ASN A 102 -17.51 -11.48 2.55
C ASN A 102 -16.83 -11.25 3.90
N ASN A 103 -15.56 -11.67 4.04
CA ASN A 103 -14.77 -11.50 5.26
C ASN A 103 -14.35 -10.05 5.52
N LEU A 104 -14.49 -9.15 4.54
CA LEU A 104 -14.19 -7.71 4.67
C LEU A 104 -15.41 -6.85 5.05
N ASN A 105 -16.62 -7.42 5.02
CA ASN A 105 -17.88 -6.71 5.29
C ASN A 105 -18.61 -7.24 6.53
N SER A 106 -18.01 -8.17 7.26
CA SER A 106 -18.54 -8.77 8.50
C SER A 106 -18.00 -8.03 9.71
#